data_AF-A0A1Q7VSD0-F1
#
_entry.id   AF-A0A1Q7VSD0-F1
#
_cell.length_a   1.000
_cell.length_b   1.000
_cell.length_c   1.000
_cell.angle_alpha   90.00
_cell.angle_beta   90.00
_cell.angle_gamma   90.00
#
_symmetry.space_group_name_H-M   'P 1'
#
loop_
_entity.id
_entity.type
_entity.pdbx_description
1 polymer ?
#
loop_
_entity_poly.entity_id
_entity_poly.type
_entity_poly.pdbx_seq_one_letter_code
_entity_poly.pdbx_strand_id
1 'polypeptide(L)'
;MDVGAVTAPAPRRADQFVHPALLYRGSAEYLAGTVPFIREGLAAGEAVGLAVPGPNLRLILTELGSDAERVRLLDMTRSGRHPGRIIPNVLRAFADAHPSGRVRIVAEQLWSGRAVREYPTCVHQEALINVALSGRLVSMLCPYDADVVGPQTLAEVELNHPRLIDAHGERASTRFAPERVITDDRLCSHTMGPSFTFDAARAALAGQFACDQATRLGHTGDHAELKLIVGELVARSLVHGGGTGSLRIWAERGYLVCDVRNAGHIRDLPAGSPLADPRKPDGRSLL
;
A
#
# COMPACT_ATOMS: atom_id res chain seq x y z
N MET A 1 31.64 -28.59 32.85
CA MET A 1 31.01 -28.56 31.51
C MET A 1 29.88 -27.57 31.61
N ASP A 2 30.08 -26.36 31.10
CA ASP A 2 29.04 -25.33 31.05
C ASP A 2 29.03 -24.81 29.61
N VAL A 3 27.99 -25.16 28.87
CA VAL A 3 27.86 -24.84 27.44
C VAL A 3 27.08 -23.54 27.37
N GLY A 4 27.80 -22.42 27.38
CA GLY A 4 27.22 -21.09 27.31
C GLY A 4 26.36 -20.94 26.05
N ALA A 5 25.08 -20.69 26.23
CA ALA A 5 24.16 -20.37 25.14
C ALA A 5 24.63 -19.07 24.47
N VAL A 6 25.16 -19.18 23.26
CA VAL A 6 25.44 -18.02 22.40
C VAL A 6 24.10 -17.48 21.93
N THR A 7 23.56 -16.48 22.63
CA THR A 7 22.43 -15.68 22.15
C THR A 7 22.90 -14.88 20.94
N ALA A 8 22.33 -15.17 19.77
CA ALA A 8 22.58 -14.38 18.57
C ALA A 8 22.22 -12.90 18.84
N PRO A 9 23.03 -11.94 18.38
CA PRO A 9 22.75 -10.52 18.57
C PRO A 9 21.39 -10.17 17.96
N ALA A 10 20.62 -9.36 18.68
CA ALA A 10 19.33 -8.88 18.18
C ALA A 10 19.54 -8.14 16.84
N PRO A 11 18.69 -8.38 15.82
CA PRO A 11 18.85 -7.75 14.52
C PRO A 11 18.74 -6.22 14.66
N ARG A 12 19.66 -5.48 14.01
CA ARG A 12 19.59 -4.01 13.98
C ARG A 12 18.29 -3.58 13.29
N ARG A 13 17.76 -2.40 13.59
CA ARG A 13 16.51 -1.90 12.96
C ARG A 13 16.54 -1.97 11.41
N ALA A 14 17.69 -1.72 10.80
CA ALA A 14 17.90 -1.85 9.36
C ALA A 14 17.86 -3.30 8.84
N ASP A 15 18.19 -4.27 9.70
CA ASP A 15 18.11 -5.70 9.40
C ASP A 15 16.71 -6.24 9.69
N GLN A 16 15.87 -5.52 10.45
CA GLN A 16 14.51 -5.94 10.78
C GLN A 16 13.62 -5.85 9.53
N PHE A 17 13.55 -4.67 8.89
CA PHE A 17 12.79 -4.48 7.66
C PHE A 17 13.71 -4.32 6.44
N VAL A 18 13.59 -5.23 5.47
CA VAL A 18 14.28 -5.14 4.17
C VAL A 18 13.26 -5.01 3.05
N HIS A 19 13.53 -4.12 2.10
CA HIS A 19 12.58 -3.71 1.06
C HIS A 19 13.23 -3.56 -0.32
N PRO A 20 13.85 -4.61 -0.89
CA PRO A 20 14.41 -4.53 -2.23
C PRO A 20 13.33 -4.37 -3.31
N ALA A 21 13.66 -3.62 -4.37
CA ALA A 21 12.90 -3.66 -5.61
C ALA A 21 13.53 -4.63 -6.62
N LEU A 22 12.70 -5.41 -7.31
CA LEU A 22 13.08 -6.24 -8.45
C LEU A 22 12.67 -5.52 -9.73
N LEU A 23 13.64 -5.11 -10.54
CA LEU A 23 13.43 -4.56 -11.88
C LEU A 23 13.55 -5.72 -12.88
N TYR A 24 12.44 -6.12 -13.49
CA TYR A 24 12.40 -7.28 -14.37
C TYR A 24 11.90 -6.93 -15.77
N ARG A 25 12.25 -7.77 -16.75
CA ARG A 25 11.70 -7.78 -18.10
C ARG A 25 11.20 -9.17 -18.46
N GLY A 26 9.89 -9.26 -18.72
CA GLY A 26 9.23 -10.51 -19.05
C GLY A 26 9.16 -11.53 -17.90
N SER A 27 8.54 -12.67 -18.18
CA SER A 27 8.24 -13.69 -17.16
C SER A 27 9.49 -14.42 -16.64
N ALA A 28 10.53 -14.57 -17.46
CA ALA A 28 11.75 -15.28 -17.07
C ALA A 28 12.49 -14.54 -15.95
N GLU A 29 12.73 -13.23 -16.11
CA GLU A 29 13.37 -12.42 -15.07
C GLU A 29 12.48 -12.28 -13.84
N TYR A 30 11.16 -12.15 -14.03
CA TYR A 30 10.20 -12.11 -12.92
C TYR A 30 10.29 -13.37 -12.05
N LEU A 31 10.30 -14.57 -12.65
CA LEU A 31 10.42 -15.83 -11.92
C LEU A 31 11.80 -16.00 -11.30
N ALA A 32 12.87 -15.64 -12.02
CA ALA A 32 14.24 -15.69 -11.52
C ALA A 32 14.45 -14.82 -10.29
N GLY A 33 13.75 -13.67 -10.19
CA GLY A 33 13.83 -12.80 -9.01
C GLY A 33 12.88 -13.23 -7.87
N THR A 34 11.68 -13.72 -8.18
CA THR A 34 10.66 -13.99 -7.14
C THR A 34 10.75 -15.39 -6.53
N VAL A 35 11.02 -16.43 -7.32
CA VAL A 35 10.97 -17.83 -6.87
C VAL A 35 12.08 -18.17 -5.88
N PRO A 36 13.36 -17.78 -6.09
CA PRO A 36 14.41 -17.98 -5.10
C PRO A 36 14.09 -17.29 -3.78
N PHE A 37 13.61 -16.04 -3.84
CA PHE A 37 13.21 -15.27 -2.66
C PHE A 37 12.12 -15.98 -1.84
N ILE A 38 11.15 -16.61 -2.50
CA ILE A 38 10.09 -17.41 -1.87
C ILE A 38 10.67 -18.69 -1.24
N ARG A 39 11.43 -19.46 -2.02
CA ARG A 39 11.99 -20.75 -1.58
C ARG A 39 12.94 -20.60 -0.39
N GLU A 40 13.76 -19.54 -0.37
CA GLU A 40 14.61 -19.21 0.77
C GLU A 40 13.81 -18.98 2.05
N GLY A 41 12.70 -18.22 1.97
CA GLY A 41 11.82 -18.00 3.11
C GLY A 41 11.19 -19.31 3.60
N LEU A 42 10.67 -20.11 2.67
CA LEU A 42 10.11 -21.43 2.98
C LEU A 42 11.14 -22.39 3.59
N ALA A 43 12.40 -22.35 3.15
CA ALA A 43 13.48 -23.16 3.71
C ALA A 43 13.90 -22.68 5.11
N ALA A 44 13.83 -21.38 5.38
CA ALA A 44 14.08 -20.78 6.68
C ALA A 44 12.90 -20.90 7.66
N GLY A 45 11.77 -21.48 7.24
CA GLY A 45 10.55 -21.58 8.06
C GLY A 45 9.79 -20.27 8.22
N GLU A 46 10.07 -19.28 7.37
CA GLU A 46 9.40 -17.97 7.35
C GLU A 46 8.02 -18.09 6.70
N ALA A 47 7.03 -17.35 7.22
CA ALA A 47 5.73 -17.27 6.56
C ALA A 47 5.86 -16.43 5.28
N VAL A 48 5.35 -16.94 4.16
CA VAL A 48 5.47 -16.28 2.85
C VAL A 48 4.10 -15.83 2.33
N GLY A 49 3.97 -14.54 1.99
CA GLY A 49 2.78 -13.94 1.39
C GLY A 49 3.02 -13.49 -0.05
N LEU A 50 2.07 -13.76 -0.94
CA LEU A 50 2.09 -13.32 -2.34
C LEU A 50 1.00 -12.28 -2.57
N ALA A 51 1.38 -11.01 -2.46
CA ALA A 51 0.56 -9.85 -2.76
C ALA A 51 0.84 -9.36 -4.20
N VAL A 52 0.42 -10.14 -5.19
CA VAL A 52 0.69 -9.91 -6.62
C VAL A 52 -0.60 -10.00 -7.46
N PRO A 53 -0.66 -9.44 -8.69
CA PRO A 53 -1.83 -9.57 -9.55
C PRO A 53 -2.05 -11.02 -10.01
N GLY A 54 -3.31 -11.38 -10.28
CA GLY A 54 -3.71 -12.76 -10.61
C GLY A 54 -2.88 -13.46 -11.72
N PRO A 55 -2.52 -12.80 -12.84
CA PRO A 55 -1.64 -13.40 -13.85
C PRO A 55 -0.27 -13.80 -13.31
N ASN A 56 0.40 -12.91 -12.57
CA ASN A 56 1.72 -13.17 -12.01
C ASN A 56 1.67 -14.16 -10.84
N LEU A 57 0.56 -14.18 -10.11
CA LEU A 57 0.28 -15.22 -9.11
C LEU A 57 0.33 -16.61 -9.75
N ARG A 58 -0.33 -16.82 -10.90
CA ARG A 58 -0.34 -18.10 -11.60
C ARG A 58 1.05 -18.53 -12.08
N LEU A 59 1.86 -17.59 -12.57
CA LEU A 59 3.24 -17.86 -12.96
C LEU A 59 4.06 -18.39 -11.78
N ILE A 60 4.02 -17.68 -10.65
CA ILE A 60 4.75 -18.09 -9.43
C ILE A 60 4.27 -19.45 -8.95
N LEU A 61 2.96 -19.68 -8.82
CA LEU A 61 2.44 -20.93 -8.30
C LEU A 61 2.78 -22.14 -9.20
N THR A 62 2.82 -21.94 -10.52
CA THR A 62 3.24 -22.99 -11.46
C THR A 62 4.70 -23.37 -11.23
N GLU A 63 5.59 -22.38 -11.06
CA GLU A 63 7.02 -22.62 -10.84
C GLU A 63 7.34 -23.18 -9.43
N LEU A 64 6.52 -22.85 -8.43
CA LEU A 64 6.66 -23.39 -7.07
C LEU A 64 6.27 -24.87 -6.97
N GLY A 65 5.40 -25.38 -7.83
CA GLY A 65 4.92 -26.77 -7.74
C GLY A 65 4.26 -27.04 -6.40
N SER A 66 4.69 -28.10 -5.69
CA SER A 66 4.11 -28.47 -4.39
C SER A 66 4.32 -27.42 -3.29
N ASP A 67 5.33 -26.56 -3.40
CA ASP A 67 5.54 -25.47 -2.43
C ASP A 67 4.42 -24.42 -2.48
N ALA A 68 3.61 -24.39 -3.54
CA ALA A 68 2.49 -23.47 -3.69
C ALA A 68 1.45 -23.57 -2.55
N GLU A 69 1.32 -24.74 -1.89
CA GLU A 69 0.40 -24.93 -0.76
C GLU A 69 0.88 -24.23 0.52
N ARG A 70 2.16 -23.85 0.57
CA ARG A 70 2.81 -23.28 1.76
C ARG A 70 2.84 -21.75 1.75
N VAL A 71 2.34 -21.11 0.68
CA VAL A 71 2.33 -19.66 0.54
C VAL A 71 0.92 -19.09 0.71
N ARG A 72 0.81 -17.91 1.35
CA ARG A 72 -0.45 -17.21 1.53
C ARG A 72 -0.73 -16.32 0.32
N LEU A 73 -1.82 -16.57 -0.39
CA LEU A 73 -2.22 -15.77 -1.54
C LEU A 73 -3.00 -14.53 -1.09
N LEU A 74 -2.58 -13.36 -1.58
CA LEU A 74 -3.17 -12.05 -1.30
C LEU A 74 -3.43 -11.34 -2.64
N ASP A 75 -4.45 -11.80 -3.39
CA ASP A 75 -4.70 -11.30 -4.75
C ASP A 75 -4.91 -9.78 -4.79
N MET A 76 -3.98 -9.08 -5.44
CA MET A 76 -3.95 -7.61 -5.47
C MET A 76 -4.97 -7.01 -6.45
N THR A 77 -5.56 -7.80 -7.34
CA THR A 77 -6.69 -7.33 -8.17
C THR A 77 -7.98 -7.17 -7.35
N ARG A 78 -8.02 -7.77 -6.15
CA ARG A 78 -9.11 -7.68 -5.17
C ARG A 78 -8.70 -6.85 -3.96
N SER A 79 -7.63 -7.26 -3.29
CA SER A 79 -7.15 -6.65 -2.04
C SER A 79 -6.47 -5.30 -2.27
N GLY A 80 -5.91 -5.11 -3.47
CA GLY A 80 -5.21 -3.89 -3.89
C GLY A 80 -6.05 -2.86 -4.62
N ARG A 81 -7.37 -3.06 -4.71
CA ARG A 81 -8.30 -2.10 -5.35
C ARG A 81 -8.28 -0.73 -4.69
N HIS A 82 -8.02 -0.69 -3.39
CA HIS A 82 -7.93 0.54 -2.63
C HIS A 82 -6.51 0.70 -2.08
N PRO A 83 -5.63 1.49 -2.73
CA PRO A 83 -4.24 1.66 -2.34
C PRO A 83 -4.04 1.95 -0.85
N GLY A 84 -4.84 2.85 -0.27
CA GLY A 84 -4.77 3.21 1.16
C GLY A 84 -5.10 2.07 2.15
N ARG A 85 -5.60 0.92 1.69
CA ARG A 85 -5.92 -0.24 2.53
C ARG A 85 -4.85 -1.33 2.47
N ILE A 86 -3.91 -1.24 1.53
CA ILE A 86 -2.92 -2.29 1.29
C ILE A 86 -1.98 -2.42 2.50
N ILE A 87 -1.45 -1.31 2.99
CA ILE A 87 -0.59 -1.29 4.17
C ILE A 87 -1.28 -1.88 5.41
N PRO A 88 -2.42 -1.35 5.88
CA PRO A 88 -3.03 -1.84 7.12
C PRO A 88 -3.61 -3.26 6.98
N ASN A 89 -4.24 -3.58 5.85
CA ASN A 89 -5.09 -4.78 5.76
C ASN A 89 -4.42 -5.95 5.06
N VAL A 90 -3.35 -5.71 4.31
CA VAL A 90 -2.61 -6.76 3.61
C VAL A 90 -1.25 -6.93 4.27
N LEU A 91 -0.41 -5.90 4.21
CA LEU A 91 1.00 -6.02 4.61
C LEU A 91 1.15 -6.15 6.13
N ARG A 92 0.53 -5.22 6.87
CA ARG A 92 0.60 -5.21 8.34
C ARG A 92 -0.21 -6.34 8.96
N ALA A 93 -1.42 -6.61 8.45
CA ALA A 93 -2.22 -7.75 8.91
C ALA A 93 -1.49 -9.09 8.74
N PHE A 94 -0.81 -9.30 7.62
CA PHE A 94 -0.02 -10.53 7.40
C PHE A 94 1.18 -10.63 8.35
N ALA A 95 1.91 -9.53 8.55
CA ALA A 95 3.03 -9.50 9.50
C ALA A 95 2.57 -9.70 10.96
N ASP A 96 1.47 -9.05 11.37
CA ASP A 96 0.93 -9.14 12.73
C ASP A 96 0.36 -10.53 13.05
N ALA A 97 -0.05 -11.30 12.03
CA ALA A 97 -0.46 -12.70 12.21
C ALA A 97 0.72 -13.65 12.53
N HIS A 98 1.97 -13.18 12.41
CA HIS A 98 3.19 -13.96 12.63
C HIS A 98 4.16 -13.24 13.59
N PRO A 99 3.79 -13.05 14.86
CA PRO A 99 4.52 -12.17 15.78
C PRO A 99 5.91 -12.67 16.19
N SER A 100 6.17 -13.97 16.05
CA SER A 100 7.39 -14.63 16.54
C SER A 100 8.41 -14.97 15.45
N GLY A 101 8.16 -14.61 14.20
CA GLY A 101 9.02 -14.99 13.07
C GLY A 101 9.15 -13.89 12.03
N ARG A 102 10.24 -13.95 11.26
CA ARG A 102 10.35 -13.13 10.05
C ARG A 102 9.31 -13.60 9.04
N VAL A 103 8.69 -12.64 8.35
CA VAL A 103 7.81 -12.92 7.20
C VAL A 103 8.45 -12.44 5.91
N ARG A 104 8.20 -13.16 4.81
CA ARG A 104 8.52 -12.70 3.45
C ARG A 104 7.26 -12.34 2.69
N ILE A 105 7.30 -11.23 1.96
CA ILE A 105 6.18 -10.77 1.13
C ILE A 105 6.72 -10.42 -0.25
N VAL A 106 6.11 -10.97 -1.31
CA VAL A 106 6.24 -10.43 -2.66
C VAL A 106 5.06 -9.48 -2.88
N ALA A 107 5.33 -8.20 -3.12
CA ALA A 107 4.31 -7.15 -3.19
C ALA A 107 4.40 -6.39 -4.52
N GLU A 108 3.49 -6.65 -5.45
CA GLU A 108 3.44 -5.98 -6.75
C GLU A 108 2.26 -5.00 -6.79
N GLN A 109 2.55 -3.72 -6.60
CA GLN A 109 1.54 -2.65 -6.52
C GLN A 109 1.28 -1.99 -7.87
N LEU A 110 2.31 -1.88 -8.71
CA LEU A 110 2.28 -1.32 -10.06
C LEU A 110 2.26 -2.47 -11.08
N TRP A 111 1.09 -2.75 -11.65
CA TRP A 111 0.90 -3.88 -12.58
C TRP A 111 0.07 -3.50 -13.80
N SER A 112 0.28 -4.25 -14.89
CA SER A 112 -0.39 -4.08 -16.19
C SER A 112 -1.91 -4.26 -16.08
N GLY A 113 -2.64 -3.15 -15.97
CA GLY A 113 -4.10 -3.12 -15.79
C GLY A 113 -4.56 -2.16 -14.70
N ARG A 114 -3.65 -1.64 -13.86
CA ARG A 114 -3.93 -0.48 -12.99
C ARG A 114 -4.09 0.79 -13.85
N ALA A 115 -5.02 1.67 -13.49
CA ALA A 115 -5.21 2.90 -14.25
C ALA A 115 -4.02 3.85 -14.04
N VAL A 116 -3.51 4.45 -15.11
CA VAL A 116 -2.36 5.40 -15.07
C VAL A 116 -2.53 6.50 -14.02
N ARG A 117 -3.76 6.97 -13.78
CA ARG A 117 -4.06 8.00 -12.76
C ARG A 117 -3.78 7.56 -11.32
N GLU A 118 -3.76 6.25 -11.05
CA GLU A 118 -3.52 5.71 -9.71
C GLU A 118 -2.03 5.58 -9.40
N TYR A 119 -1.15 5.76 -10.40
CA TYR A 119 0.30 5.57 -10.23
C TYR A 119 0.92 6.55 -9.21
N PRO A 120 0.65 7.87 -9.26
CA PRO A 120 1.17 8.79 -8.24
C PRO A 120 0.76 8.41 -6.82
N THR A 121 -0.50 7.98 -6.64
CA THR A 121 -1.01 7.50 -5.35
C THR A 121 -0.32 6.20 -4.93
N CYS A 122 -0.07 5.27 -5.85
CA CYS A 122 0.67 4.04 -5.56
C CYS A 122 2.12 4.32 -5.16
N VAL A 123 2.83 5.20 -5.87
CA VAL A 123 4.20 5.60 -5.52
C VAL A 123 4.26 6.22 -4.13
N HIS A 124 3.30 7.10 -3.80
CA HIS A 124 3.22 7.67 -2.45
C HIS A 124 2.91 6.59 -1.39
N GLN A 125 1.98 5.66 -1.68
CA GLN A 125 1.68 4.53 -0.79
C GLN A 125 2.89 3.60 -0.60
N GLU A 126 3.68 3.35 -1.64
CA GLU A 126 4.90 2.55 -1.53
C GLU A 126 5.93 3.22 -0.63
N ALA A 127 6.03 4.55 -0.62
CA ALA A 127 6.93 5.24 0.30
C ALA A 127 6.50 5.12 1.76
N LEU A 128 5.19 5.06 2.00
CA LEU A 128 4.63 4.83 3.32
C LEU A 128 4.92 3.42 3.86
N ILE A 129 5.24 2.44 3.02
CA ILE A 129 5.65 1.08 3.45
C ILE A 129 6.91 1.16 4.33
N ASN A 130 7.89 1.97 3.94
CA ASN A 130 9.14 2.15 4.70
C ASN A 130 8.88 2.67 6.13
N VAL A 131 7.83 3.46 6.31
CA VAL A 131 7.42 3.97 7.64
C VAL A 131 6.59 2.93 8.38
N ALA A 132 5.61 2.31 7.71
CA ALA A 132 4.63 1.43 8.32
C ALA A 132 5.22 0.08 8.77
N LEU A 133 6.26 -0.40 8.08
CA LEU A 133 6.91 -1.67 8.38
C LEU A 133 8.25 -1.52 9.10
N SER A 134 8.68 -0.28 9.36
CA SER A 134 9.93 -0.01 10.10
C SER A 134 9.94 -0.71 11.46
N GLY A 135 11.04 -1.40 11.76
CA GLY A 135 11.23 -2.12 13.02
C GLY A 135 10.52 -3.49 13.12
N ARG A 136 9.85 -3.93 12.05
CA ARG A 136 9.25 -5.27 11.97
C ARG A 136 10.18 -6.23 11.27
N LEU A 137 10.14 -7.51 11.65
CA LEU A 137 10.87 -8.60 10.99
C LEU A 137 10.19 -8.98 9.67
N VAL A 138 10.35 -8.12 8.65
CA VAL A 138 9.71 -8.30 7.34
C VAL A 138 10.77 -8.19 6.25
N SER A 139 10.75 -9.14 5.31
CA SER A 139 11.45 -9.02 4.04
C SER A 139 10.43 -8.85 2.93
N MET A 140 10.46 -7.72 2.23
CA MET A 140 9.48 -7.38 1.19
C MET A 140 10.17 -7.16 -0.14
N LEU A 141 9.88 -8.02 -1.12
CA LEU A 141 10.34 -7.87 -2.49
C LEU A 141 9.25 -7.18 -3.31
N CYS A 142 9.58 -6.06 -3.94
CA CYS A 142 8.64 -5.30 -4.78
C CYS A 142 9.04 -5.39 -6.26
N PRO A 143 8.32 -6.16 -7.10
CA PRO A 143 8.60 -6.25 -8.53
C PRO A 143 8.07 -5.04 -9.31
N TYR A 144 8.85 -4.61 -10.31
CA TYR A 144 8.48 -3.58 -11.29
C TYR A 144 8.87 -4.05 -12.69
N ASP A 145 7.89 -4.06 -13.59
CA ASP A 145 8.12 -4.33 -15.00
C ASP A 145 8.80 -3.11 -15.65
N ALA A 146 10.10 -3.23 -15.93
CA ALA A 146 10.92 -2.14 -16.43
C ALA A 146 10.48 -1.65 -17.82
N ASP A 147 9.77 -2.48 -18.59
CA ASP A 147 9.26 -2.12 -19.91
C ASP A 147 7.92 -1.36 -19.84
N VAL A 148 7.22 -1.45 -18.71
CA VAL A 148 5.90 -0.84 -18.51
C VAL A 148 5.96 0.47 -17.70
N VAL A 149 6.73 0.52 -16.62
CA VAL A 149 6.65 1.61 -15.65
C VAL A 149 7.30 2.92 -16.11
N GLY A 150 8.19 2.86 -17.09
CA GLY A 150 8.87 4.02 -17.66
C GLY A 150 9.95 4.65 -16.76
N PRO A 151 10.78 5.57 -17.31
CA PRO A 151 11.99 6.06 -16.65
C PRO A 151 11.74 6.91 -15.40
N GLN A 152 10.62 7.63 -15.34
CA GLN A 152 10.28 8.43 -14.15
C GLN A 152 10.00 7.53 -12.95
N THR A 153 9.16 6.51 -13.13
CA THR A 153 8.85 5.54 -12.07
C THR A 153 10.10 4.78 -11.64
N LEU A 154 10.99 4.40 -12.56
CA LEU A 154 12.26 3.75 -12.20
C LEU A 154 13.15 4.65 -11.32
N ALA A 155 13.17 5.96 -11.57
CA ALA A 155 13.88 6.90 -10.71
C ALA A 155 13.24 7.02 -9.31
N GLU A 156 11.91 6.95 -9.23
CA GLU A 156 11.17 6.94 -7.96
C GLU A 156 11.37 5.63 -7.18
N VAL A 157 11.45 4.49 -7.88
CA VAL A 157 11.80 3.19 -7.29
C VAL A 157 13.17 3.24 -6.62
N GLU A 158 14.19 3.85 -7.25
CA GLU A 158 15.53 4.00 -6.65
C GLU A 158 15.54 4.96 -5.44
N LEU A 159 14.65 5.97 -5.42
CA LEU A 159 14.47 6.84 -4.24
C LEU A 159 13.83 6.08 -3.07
N ASN A 160 12.98 5.08 -3.36
CA ASN A 160 12.13 4.45 -2.36
C ASN A 160 12.63 3.09 -1.82
N HIS A 161 13.50 2.40 -2.55
CA HIS A 161 14.01 1.08 -2.15
C HIS A 161 15.51 1.18 -1.84
N PRO A 162 16.01 0.65 -0.71
CA PRO A 162 17.44 0.72 -0.36
C PRO A 162 18.33 -0.18 -1.23
N ARG A 163 17.74 -1.20 -1.86
CA ARG A 163 18.41 -2.16 -2.75
C ARG A 163 17.59 -2.35 -4.02
N LEU A 164 18.26 -2.50 -5.15
CA LEU A 164 17.68 -2.84 -6.44
C LEU A 164 18.26 -4.17 -6.92
N ILE A 165 17.40 -5.01 -7.48
CA ILE A 165 17.74 -6.31 -8.06
C ILE A 165 17.35 -6.25 -9.54
N ASP A 166 18.24 -6.66 -10.42
CA ASP A 166 17.96 -6.86 -11.85
C ASP A 166 18.69 -8.12 -12.36
N ALA A 167 18.71 -8.33 -13.69
CA ALA A 167 19.39 -9.46 -14.31
C ALA A 167 20.92 -9.51 -14.05
N HIS A 168 21.52 -8.41 -13.60
CA HIS A 168 22.94 -8.32 -13.25
C HIS A 168 23.21 -8.54 -11.76
N GLY A 169 22.15 -8.72 -10.96
CA GLY A 169 22.23 -9.02 -9.53
C GLY A 169 21.71 -7.89 -8.65
N GLU A 170 22.09 -7.92 -7.37
CA GLU A 170 21.63 -6.96 -6.37
C GLU A 170 22.66 -5.84 -6.16
N ARG A 171 22.19 -4.59 -6.15
CA ARG A 171 22.99 -3.40 -5.85
C ARG A 171 22.32 -2.49 -4.83
N ALA A 172 23.10 -1.66 -4.15
CA ALA A 172 22.57 -0.59 -3.33
C ALA A 172 22.02 0.55 -4.19
N SER A 173 20.91 1.15 -3.74
CA SER A 173 20.40 2.37 -4.35
C SER A 173 21.28 3.55 -3.96
N THR A 174 21.72 4.32 -4.95
CA THR A 174 22.57 5.49 -4.70
C THR A 174 21.78 6.74 -4.30
N ARG A 175 20.45 6.69 -4.46
CA ARG A 175 19.54 7.82 -4.25
C ARG A 175 18.50 7.58 -3.16
N PHE A 176 18.60 6.48 -2.41
CA PHE A 176 17.60 6.11 -1.40
C PHE A 176 17.33 7.24 -0.41
N ALA A 177 16.11 7.78 -0.45
CA ALA A 177 15.63 8.92 0.33
C ALA A 177 14.08 8.91 0.37
N PRO A 178 13.46 7.90 0.98
CA PRO A 178 12.01 7.68 0.93
C PRO A 178 11.20 8.84 1.52
N GLU A 179 11.76 9.59 2.49
CA GLU A 179 11.16 10.80 3.04
C GLU A 179 10.90 11.89 2.00
N ARG A 180 11.67 11.94 0.91
CA ARG A 180 11.46 12.88 -0.19
C ARG A 180 10.21 12.52 -1.01
N VAL A 181 9.87 11.23 -1.11
CA VAL A 181 8.65 10.77 -1.80
C VAL A 181 7.41 11.03 -0.93
N ILE A 182 7.55 10.90 0.39
CA ILE A 182 6.46 11.17 1.35
C ILE A 182 6.15 12.67 1.43
N THR A 183 7.16 13.53 1.37
CA THR A 183 7.00 14.99 1.50
C THR A 183 6.63 15.70 0.19
N ASP A 184 6.65 15.01 -0.94
CA ASP A 184 6.25 15.59 -2.22
C ASP A 184 4.73 15.70 -2.35
N ASP A 185 4.18 16.81 -1.86
CA ASP A 185 2.76 17.18 -1.96
C ASP A 185 2.29 17.33 -3.42
N ARG A 186 3.20 17.30 -4.43
CA ARG A 186 2.82 17.32 -5.87
C ARG A 186 2.16 16.03 -6.33
N LEU A 187 2.45 14.91 -5.69
CA LEU A 187 1.80 13.62 -5.99
C LEU A 187 0.34 13.56 -5.50
N CYS A 188 -0.07 14.50 -4.64
CA CYS A 188 -1.42 14.60 -4.06
C CYS A 188 -2.11 15.97 -4.27
N SER A 189 -1.42 16.98 -4.81
CA SER A 189 -1.97 18.33 -4.98
C SER A 189 -2.72 18.47 -6.31
N HIS A 190 -3.99 18.14 -6.26
CA HIS A 190 -4.98 18.92 -7.00
C HIS A 190 -5.45 20.05 -6.07
N THR A 191 -4.66 21.11 -5.96
CA THR A 191 -4.99 22.32 -5.19
C THR A 191 -6.08 23.18 -5.86
N MET A 192 -6.96 22.57 -6.65
CA MET A 192 -8.02 23.28 -7.35
C MET A 192 -9.37 22.99 -6.70
N GLY A 193 -10.10 24.07 -6.42
CA GLY A 193 -11.47 24.01 -5.92
C GLY A 193 -11.62 24.44 -4.46
N PRO A 194 -12.87 24.76 -4.07
CA PRO A 194 -13.21 25.19 -2.71
C PRO A 194 -12.92 24.08 -1.68
N SER A 195 -12.47 24.49 -0.50
CA SER A 195 -12.20 23.59 0.62
C SER A 195 -13.15 23.86 1.78
N PHE A 196 -13.52 22.79 2.49
CA PHE A 196 -14.31 22.83 3.71
C PHE A 196 -13.51 22.26 4.88
N THR A 197 -13.24 23.10 5.88
CA THR A 197 -12.63 22.64 7.14
C THR A 197 -13.71 22.12 8.08
N PHE A 198 -13.44 20.98 8.70
CA PHE A 198 -14.35 20.31 9.62
C PHE A 198 -13.67 19.96 10.94
N ASP A 199 -14.50 19.92 11.99
CA ASP A 199 -14.26 19.38 13.31
C ASP A 199 -15.50 18.55 13.70
N ALA A 200 -15.57 18.06 14.94
CA ALA A 200 -16.73 17.30 15.42
C ALA A 200 -18.06 18.07 15.31
N ALA A 201 -18.05 19.41 15.48
CA ALA A 201 -19.26 20.23 15.41
C ALA A 201 -19.73 20.45 13.97
N ARG A 202 -18.80 20.44 13.00
CA ARG A 202 -19.05 20.73 11.60
C ARG A 202 -19.10 19.48 10.72
N ALA A 203 -18.88 18.30 11.29
CA ALA A 203 -18.82 17.02 10.57
C ALA A 203 -20.06 16.75 9.71
N ALA A 204 -21.25 17.00 10.26
CA ALA A 204 -22.52 16.77 9.57
C ALA A 204 -22.72 17.65 8.32
N LEU A 205 -22.01 18.80 8.23
CA LEU A 205 -22.11 19.73 7.12
C LEU A 205 -21.21 19.33 5.94
N ALA A 206 -20.21 18.47 6.15
CA ALA A 206 -19.26 18.10 5.11
C ALA A 206 -19.93 17.37 3.94
N GLY A 207 -20.88 16.48 4.24
CA GLY A 207 -21.66 15.80 3.21
C GLY A 207 -22.54 16.77 2.40
N GLN A 208 -23.10 17.82 3.03
CA GLN A 208 -23.86 18.84 2.31
C GLN A 208 -22.95 19.67 1.40
N PHE A 209 -21.80 20.11 1.93
CA PHE A 209 -20.79 20.79 1.13
C PHE A 209 -20.41 19.97 -0.10
N ALA A 210 -20.28 18.65 0.05
CA ALA A 210 -19.94 17.75 -1.04
C ALA A 210 -20.96 17.72 -2.17
N CYS A 211 -22.25 17.53 -1.81
CA CYS A 211 -23.35 17.58 -2.77
C CYS A 211 -23.39 18.93 -3.50
N ASP A 212 -23.27 20.04 -2.76
CA ASP A 212 -23.31 21.37 -3.36
C ASP A 212 -22.17 21.59 -4.37
N GLN A 213 -20.98 21.04 -4.11
CA GLN A 213 -19.87 21.08 -5.08
C GLN A 213 -20.15 20.18 -6.29
N ALA A 214 -20.66 18.97 -6.09
CA ALA A 214 -20.99 18.06 -7.19
C ALA A 214 -22.00 18.71 -8.15
N THR A 215 -23.03 19.36 -7.62
CA THR A 215 -24.00 20.13 -8.43
C THR A 215 -23.32 21.26 -9.19
N ARG A 216 -22.45 22.05 -8.54
CA ARG A 216 -21.70 23.15 -9.20
C ARG A 216 -20.79 22.65 -10.32
N LEU A 217 -20.26 21.45 -10.19
CA LEU A 217 -19.41 20.80 -11.19
C LEU A 217 -20.21 20.12 -12.31
N GLY A 218 -21.54 20.27 -12.33
CA GLY A 218 -22.40 19.75 -13.38
C GLY A 218 -22.80 18.28 -13.21
N HIS A 219 -22.51 17.66 -12.05
CA HIS A 219 -23.00 16.32 -11.74
C HIS A 219 -24.48 16.39 -11.34
N THR A 220 -25.34 15.88 -12.21
CA THR A 220 -26.79 15.78 -12.00
C THR A 220 -27.17 14.41 -11.44
N GLY A 221 -28.27 14.34 -10.69
CA GLY A 221 -28.76 13.10 -10.06
C GLY A 221 -28.78 13.16 -8.54
N ASP A 222 -29.12 12.03 -7.91
CA ASP A 222 -29.09 11.87 -6.46
C ASP A 222 -27.64 11.76 -5.96
N HIS A 223 -27.31 12.52 -4.91
CA HIS A 223 -25.99 12.53 -4.28
C HIS A 223 -25.97 11.85 -2.91
N ALA A 224 -27.00 11.06 -2.56
CA ALA A 224 -27.07 10.35 -1.30
C ALA A 224 -25.83 9.47 -1.04
N GLU A 225 -25.33 8.77 -2.06
CA GLU A 225 -24.12 7.94 -1.95
C GLU A 225 -22.87 8.79 -1.68
N LEU A 226 -22.68 9.89 -2.41
CA LEU A 226 -21.58 10.83 -2.16
C LEU A 226 -21.62 11.38 -0.74
N LYS A 227 -22.80 11.78 -0.26
CA LYS A 227 -22.99 12.31 1.09
C LYS A 227 -22.59 11.29 2.16
N LEU A 228 -22.91 10.02 1.94
CA LEU A 228 -22.56 8.92 2.84
C LEU A 228 -21.05 8.67 2.84
N ILE A 229 -20.41 8.56 1.67
CA ILE A 229 -18.97 8.38 1.53
C ILE A 229 -18.21 9.49 2.25
N VAL A 230 -18.59 10.75 2.01
CA VAL A 230 -17.96 11.91 2.64
C VAL A 230 -18.16 11.89 4.15
N GLY A 231 -19.37 11.57 4.62
CA GLY A 231 -19.65 11.42 6.04
C GLY A 231 -18.74 10.39 6.72
N GLU A 232 -18.53 9.24 6.08
CA GLU A 232 -17.65 8.18 6.60
C GLU A 232 -16.17 8.64 6.62
N LEU A 233 -15.68 9.24 5.54
CA LEU A 233 -14.29 9.75 5.47
C LEU A 233 -14.01 10.82 6.52
N VAL A 234 -14.96 11.71 6.75
CA VAL A 234 -14.89 12.77 7.76
C VAL A 234 -14.91 12.18 9.17
N ALA A 235 -15.83 11.25 9.45
CA ALA A 235 -15.89 10.58 10.75
C ALA A 235 -14.57 9.85 11.06
N ARG A 236 -14.02 9.12 10.09
CA ARG A 236 -12.72 8.43 10.24
C ARG A 236 -11.58 9.42 10.48
N SER A 237 -11.58 10.54 9.76
CA SER A 237 -10.58 11.60 9.93
C SER A 237 -10.66 12.25 11.31
N LEU A 238 -11.85 12.40 11.89
CA LEU A 238 -12.00 12.93 13.24
C LEU A 238 -11.47 11.95 14.30
N VAL A 239 -11.78 10.67 14.15
CA VAL A 239 -11.36 9.62 15.10
C VAL A 239 -9.85 9.38 15.05
N HIS A 240 -9.26 9.36 13.86
CA HIS A 240 -7.87 8.94 13.66
C HIS A 240 -6.91 10.08 13.27
N GLY A 241 -7.42 11.27 13.00
CA GLY A 241 -6.67 12.37 12.40
C GLY A 241 -6.49 13.62 13.27
N GLY A 242 -6.64 13.48 14.59
CA GLY A 242 -6.44 14.58 15.54
C GLY A 242 -7.65 15.52 15.70
N GLY A 243 -8.86 15.06 15.36
CA GLY A 243 -10.11 15.77 15.66
C GLY A 243 -10.49 16.91 14.72
N THR A 244 -9.68 17.20 13.70
CA THR A 244 -9.98 18.19 12.65
C THR A 244 -9.48 17.71 11.28
N GLY A 245 -10.00 18.29 10.20
CA GLY A 245 -9.54 18.00 8.86
C GLY A 245 -10.09 18.96 7.80
N SER A 246 -9.73 18.73 6.55
CA SER A 246 -10.21 19.49 5.39
C SER A 246 -10.72 18.57 4.30
N LEU A 247 -11.85 18.92 3.72
CA LEU A 247 -12.47 18.28 2.56
C LEU A 247 -12.31 19.18 1.33
N ARG A 248 -12.01 18.59 0.17
CA ARG A 248 -12.01 19.24 -1.15
C ARG A 248 -12.70 18.36 -2.18
N ILE A 249 -13.38 18.99 -3.14
CA ILE A 249 -14.04 18.29 -4.24
C ILE A 249 -13.76 19.01 -5.56
N TRP A 250 -13.37 18.25 -6.59
CA TRP A 250 -13.20 18.73 -7.95
C TRP A 250 -13.66 17.68 -8.96
N ALA A 251 -13.86 18.10 -10.21
CA ALA A 251 -14.11 17.20 -11.32
C ALA A 251 -12.82 16.99 -12.12
N GLU A 252 -12.55 15.74 -12.49
CA GLU A 252 -11.41 15.40 -13.31
C GLU A 252 -11.79 14.29 -14.29
N ARG A 253 -11.67 14.58 -15.60
CA ARG A 253 -11.88 13.61 -16.69
C ARG A 253 -13.17 12.77 -16.57
N GLY A 254 -14.27 13.42 -16.16
CA GLY A 254 -15.60 12.79 -16.02
C GLY A 254 -15.87 12.13 -14.66
N TYR A 255 -14.93 12.20 -13.72
CA TYR A 255 -15.11 11.71 -12.35
C TYR A 255 -15.20 12.88 -11.36
N LEU A 256 -15.93 12.66 -10.27
CA LEU A 256 -15.88 13.51 -9.10
C LEU A 256 -14.81 12.96 -8.15
N VAL A 257 -13.83 13.78 -7.80
CA VAL A 257 -12.76 13.42 -6.88
C VAL A 257 -13.00 14.10 -5.53
N CYS A 258 -12.85 13.33 -4.45
CA CYS A 258 -13.08 13.77 -3.08
C CYS A 258 -11.82 13.55 -2.25
N ASP A 259 -11.21 14.62 -1.77
CA ASP A 259 -9.98 14.58 -0.95
C ASP A 259 -10.30 15.01 0.48
N VAL A 260 -9.98 14.14 1.44
CA VAL A 260 -10.12 14.39 2.87
C VAL A 260 -8.75 14.27 3.51
N ARG A 261 -8.24 15.40 4.03
CA ARG A 261 -6.94 15.50 4.71
C ARG A 261 -7.13 15.73 6.21
N ASN A 262 -6.25 15.14 7.00
CA ASN A 262 -6.18 15.33 8.45
C ASN A 262 -4.71 15.25 8.91
N ALA A 263 -4.46 15.50 10.19
CA ALA A 263 -3.11 15.52 10.76
C ALA A 263 -2.63 14.16 11.30
N GLY A 264 -3.38 13.07 11.06
CA GLY A 264 -3.07 11.74 11.58
C GLY A 264 -1.78 11.14 10.98
N HIS A 265 -1.06 10.36 11.78
CA HIS A 265 0.17 9.69 11.35
C HIS A 265 -0.08 8.20 11.05
N ILE A 266 0.53 7.70 9.97
CA ILE A 266 0.38 6.29 9.55
C ILE A 266 0.86 5.28 10.61
N ARG A 267 1.75 5.69 11.52
CA ARG A 267 2.23 4.86 12.63
C ARG A 267 1.14 4.51 13.64
N ASP A 268 0.10 5.34 13.70
CA ASP A 268 -0.99 5.23 14.68
C ASP A 268 -2.16 4.38 14.17
N LEU A 269 -2.06 3.80 12.96
CA LEU A 269 -3.06 2.88 12.43
C LEU A 269 -3.14 1.60 13.29
N PRO A 270 -4.32 1.26 13.86
CA PRO A 270 -4.51 0.02 14.58
C PRO A 270 -4.32 -1.19 13.65
N ALA A 271 -3.70 -2.25 14.17
CA ALA A 271 -3.64 -3.54 13.48
C ALA A 271 -5.07 -4.06 13.27
N GLY A 272 -5.40 -4.48 12.04
CA GLY A 272 -6.67 -5.15 11.76
C GLY A 272 -7.91 -4.27 11.80
N SER A 273 -7.83 -2.98 11.42
CA SER A 273 -9.02 -2.16 11.19
C SER A 273 -9.97 -2.90 10.23
N PRO A 274 -11.14 -3.39 10.69
CA PRO A 274 -11.96 -4.27 9.89
C PRO A 274 -12.49 -3.49 8.68
N LEU A 275 -12.44 -4.11 7.50
CA LEU A 275 -13.39 -3.74 6.45
C LEU A 275 -14.63 -4.60 6.62
N ALA A 276 -15.78 -3.94 6.54
CA ALA A 276 -17.08 -4.58 6.46
C ALA A 276 -17.07 -5.67 5.38
N ASP A 277 -17.64 -6.84 5.72
CA ASP A 277 -17.99 -7.85 4.74
C ASP A 277 -19.16 -7.28 3.91
N PRO A 278 -19.01 -7.07 2.60
CA PRO A 278 -20.08 -6.49 1.77
C PRO A 278 -21.34 -7.37 1.70
N ARG A 279 -21.33 -8.56 2.31
CA ARG A 279 -22.47 -9.48 2.40
C ARG A 279 -23.09 -9.55 3.80
N LYS A 280 -22.57 -8.80 4.77
CA LYS A 280 -23.17 -8.70 6.10
C LYS A 280 -23.74 -7.30 6.31
N PRO A 281 -25.01 -7.18 6.71
CA PRO A 281 -25.61 -5.92 7.11
C PRO A 281 -25.21 -5.58 8.55
N ASP A 282 -23.92 -5.50 8.85
CA ASP A 282 -23.39 -4.74 9.97
C ASP A 282 -23.08 -3.34 9.45
N GLY A 283 -24.11 -2.49 9.52
CA GLY A 283 -24.08 -1.13 8.99
C GLY A 283 -22.96 -0.33 9.62
N ARG A 284 -21.85 -0.11 8.88
CA ARG A 284 -20.91 1.00 9.09
C ARG A 284 -19.76 1.18 8.10
N SER A 285 -19.68 0.45 6.98
CA SER A 285 -18.70 0.84 5.94
C SER A 285 -19.15 0.50 4.53
N LEU A 286 -19.17 1.52 3.66
CA LEU A 286 -19.16 1.35 2.21
C LEU A 286 -18.06 2.23 1.61
N LEU A 287 -17.23 1.57 0.77
CA LEU A 287 -16.24 2.07 -0.19
C LEU A 287 -14.82 2.29 0.33
#